data_AF-F9TCA0-F1
#
_entry.id   AF-F9TCA0-F1
#
_cell.length_a   1.000
_cell.length_b   1.000
_cell.length_c   1.000
_cell.angle_alpha   90.00
_cell.angle_beta   90.00
_cell.angle_gamma   90.00
#
_symmetry.space_group_name_H-M   'P 1'
#
loop_
_entity.id
_entity.type
_entity.pdbx_description
1 polymer ?
#
loop_
_entity_poly.entity_id
_entity_poly.type
_entity_poly.pdbx_seq_one_letter_code
_entity_poly.pdbx_strand_id
1 'polypeptide(L)'
;MAVSSIIIGAGVSFSIAWLGWNKLEKRAEKTSLRSESFSLLGPTITLISEFREMAENSLYERSSSSYDPISSKDKLIKRQGFDIKFHAKYQLLKTKLAQLQTRGISIPEDKLVELRMAFTTSEIDNIKSYSIALNASDRIEVELYSAFERTYPKSESWVKKYL
;
A
#
# COMPACT_ATOMS: atom_id res chain seq x y z
N MET A 1 -42.85 -43.26 -21.68
CA MET A 1 -42.99 -41.80 -21.45
C MET A 1 -42.26 -41.28 -20.21
N ALA A 2 -41.89 -42.11 -19.21
CA ALA A 2 -41.20 -41.64 -17.99
C ALA A 2 -39.70 -41.29 -18.15
N VAL A 3 -39.00 -41.92 -19.10
CA VAL A 3 -37.55 -41.74 -19.31
C VAL A 3 -37.23 -40.36 -19.92
N SER A 4 -38.09 -39.88 -20.82
CA SER A 4 -37.96 -38.57 -21.47
C SER A 4 -38.09 -37.40 -20.48
N SER A 5 -39.00 -37.49 -19.50
CA SER A 5 -39.15 -36.48 -18.46
C SER A 5 -37.96 -36.40 -17.50
N ILE A 6 -37.31 -37.54 -17.22
CA ILE A 6 -36.13 -37.61 -16.34
C ILE A 6 -34.90 -36.97 -17.02
N ILE A 7 -34.69 -37.24 -18.31
CA ILE A 7 -33.58 -36.66 -19.07
C ILE A 7 -33.72 -35.14 -19.21
N ILE A 8 -34.93 -34.64 -19.46
CA ILE A 8 -35.21 -33.19 -19.52
C ILE A 8 -34.98 -32.54 -18.15
N GLY A 9 -35.46 -33.15 -17.06
CA GLY A 9 -35.24 -32.65 -15.70
C GLY A 9 -33.76 -32.63 -15.28
N ALA A 10 -33.00 -33.65 -15.66
CA ALA A 10 -31.56 -33.70 -15.44
C ALA A 10 -30.80 -32.62 -16.23
N GLY A 11 -31.18 -32.39 -17.50
CA GLY A 11 -30.59 -31.34 -18.34
C GLY A 11 -30.84 -29.92 -17.82
N VAL A 12 -32.04 -29.64 -17.30
CA VAL A 12 -32.37 -28.36 -16.67
C VAL A 12 -31.58 -28.17 -15.37
N SER A 13 -31.51 -29.21 -14.53
CA SER A 13 -30.77 -29.17 -13.26
C SER A 13 -29.27 -28.96 -13.47
N PHE A 14 -28.69 -29.64 -14.46
CA PHE A 14 -27.30 -29.47 -14.84
C PHE A 14 -27.02 -28.05 -15.37
N SER A 15 -27.92 -27.50 -16.17
CA SER A 15 -27.79 -26.15 -16.73
C SER A 15 -27.83 -25.08 -15.63
N ILE A 16 -28.71 -25.23 -14.64
CA ILE A 16 -28.78 -24.34 -13.46
C ILE A 16 -27.50 -24.45 -12.62
N ALA A 17 -27.02 -25.68 -12.39
CA ALA A 17 -25.77 -25.92 -11.66
C ALA A 17 -24.57 -25.31 -12.40
N TRP A 18 -24.51 -25.44 -13.73
CA TRP A 18 -23.45 -24.86 -14.57
C TRP A 18 -23.43 -23.33 -14.52
N LEU A 19 -24.60 -22.70 -14.63
CA LEU A 19 -24.74 -21.25 -14.49
C LEU A 19 -24.37 -20.77 -13.07
N GLY A 20 -24.75 -21.53 -12.05
CA GLY A 20 -24.36 -21.28 -10.66
C GLY A 20 -22.84 -21.36 -10.45
N TRP A 21 -22.21 -22.41 -10.98
CA TRP A 21 -20.77 -22.63 -10.92
C TRP A 21 -19.99 -21.49 -11.58
N ASN A 22 -20.34 -21.13 -12.82
CA ASN A 22 -19.66 -20.06 -13.55
C ASN A 22 -19.78 -18.70 -12.82
N LYS A 23 -20.90 -18.45 -12.13
CA LYS A 23 -21.07 -17.24 -11.30
C LYS A 23 -20.24 -17.28 -10.02
N LEU A 24 -20.09 -18.45 -9.39
CA LEU A 24 -19.25 -18.64 -8.21
C LEU A 24 -17.76 -18.54 -8.55
N GLU A 25 -17.33 -19.15 -9.65
CA GLU A 25 -15.97 -19.09 -10.16
C GLU A 25 -15.53 -17.64 -10.43
N LYS A 26 -16.37 -16.86 -11.12
CA LYS A 26 -16.12 -15.42 -11.32
C LYS A 26 -16.04 -14.61 -10.02
N ARG A 27 -16.74 -15.03 -8.96
CA ARG A 27 -16.66 -14.38 -7.64
C ARG A 27 -15.39 -14.80 -6.90
N ALA A 28 -15.04 -16.07 -6.97
CA ALA A 28 -13.83 -16.61 -6.37
C ALA A 28 -12.59 -15.97 -7.00
N GLU A 29 -12.55 -15.87 -8.32
CA GLU A 29 -11.45 -15.22 -9.06
C GLU A 29 -11.28 -13.75 -8.67
N LYS A 30 -12.38 -12.97 -8.63
CA LYS A 30 -12.34 -11.57 -8.15
C LYS A 30 -11.84 -11.45 -6.72
N THR A 31 -12.25 -12.36 -5.84
CA THR A 31 -11.82 -12.36 -4.44
C THR A 31 -10.34 -12.76 -4.31
N SER A 32 -9.90 -13.73 -5.11
CA SER A 32 -8.48 -14.15 -5.17
C SER A 32 -7.60 -13.01 -5.63
N LEU A 33 -7.93 -12.34 -6.73
CA LEU A 33 -7.16 -11.21 -7.25
C LEU A 33 -7.08 -10.04 -6.27
N ARG A 34 -8.18 -9.77 -5.54
CA ARG A 34 -8.19 -8.77 -4.46
C ARG A 34 -7.26 -9.18 -3.31
N SER A 35 -7.30 -10.45 -2.89
CA SER A 35 -6.46 -10.98 -1.81
C SER A 35 -4.97 -10.96 -2.18
N GLU A 36 -4.63 -11.43 -3.39
CA GLU A 36 -3.28 -11.37 -3.93
C GLU A 36 -2.77 -9.92 -3.97
N SER A 37 -3.56 -8.99 -4.50
CA SER A 37 -3.17 -7.59 -4.59
C SER A 37 -3.03 -6.94 -3.20
N PHE A 38 -3.87 -7.34 -2.24
CA PHE A 38 -3.76 -6.90 -0.84
C PHE A 38 -2.47 -7.39 -0.19
N SER A 39 -2.03 -8.61 -0.50
CA SER A 39 -0.75 -9.15 0.03
C SER A 39 0.47 -8.33 -0.40
N LEU A 40 0.39 -7.64 -1.55
CA LEU A 40 1.43 -6.73 -2.04
C LEU A 40 1.43 -5.36 -1.34
N LEU A 41 0.31 -4.96 -0.72
CA LEU A 41 0.23 -3.74 0.06
C LEU A 41 1.06 -3.83 1.34
N GLY A 42 1.03 -4.99 2.02
CA GLY A 42 1.71 -5.19 3.30
C GLY A 42 3.18 -4.72 3.29
N PRO A 43 4.03 -5.27 2.41
CA PRO A 43 5.43 -4.83 2.29
C PRO A 43 5.59 -3.34 1.97
N THR A 44 4.67 -2.76 1.19
CA THR A 44 4.69 -1.34 0.83
C THR A 44 4.38 -0.46 2.05
N ILE A 45 3.40 -0.85 2.85
CA ILE A 45 3.04 -0.17 4.11
C ILE A 45 4.17 -0.27 5.12
N THR A 46 4.83 -1.43 5.22
CA THR A 46 6.02 -1.59 6.07
C THR A 46 7.10 -0.58 5.70
N LEU A 47 7.39 -0.39 4.41
CA LEU A 47 8.34 0.65 3.96
C LEU A 47 7.89 2.05 4.34
N ILE A 48 6.59 2.35 4.28
CA ILE A 48 6.04 3.64 4.72
C ILE A 48 6.26 3.83 6.23
N SER A 49 5.97 2.81 7.04
CA SER A 49 6.24 2.87 8.49
C SER A 49 7.72 3.03 8.80
N GLU A 50 8.60 2.41 8.02
CA GLU A 50 10.04 2.58 8.16
C GLU A 50 10.50 4.01 7.83
N PHE A 51 9.86 4.73 6.92
CA PHE A 51 10.13 6.16 6.70
C PHE A 51 9.76 7.00 7.93
N ARG A 52 8.62 6.70 8.58
CA ARG A 52 8.23 7.36 9.83
C ARG A 52 9.25 7.11 10.93
N GLU A 53 9.67 5.86 11.09
CA GLU A 53 10.68 5.47 12.08
C GLU A 53 12.02 6.18 11.82
N MET A 54 12.44 6.32 10.55
CA MET A 54 13.64 7.08 10.21
C MET A 54 13.51 8.57 10.57
N ALA A 55 12.36 9.19 10.31
CA ALA A 55 12.11 10.58 10.68
C ALA A 55 12.13 10.78 12.21
N GLU A 56 11.53 9.83 12.94
CA GLU A 56 11.50 9.81 14.40
C GLU A 56 12.90 9.65 15.00
N ASN A 57 13.66 8.66 14.52
CA ASN A 57 15.04 8.41 14.93
C ASN A 57 15.94 9.63 14.68
N SER A 58 15.78 10.31 13.54
CA SER A 58 16.53 11.54 13.23
C SER A 58 16.26 12.66 14.25
N LEU A 59 15.00 12.83 14.66
CA LEU A 59 14.62 13.84 15.64
C LEU A 59 15.17 13.51 17.04
N TYR A 60 15.06 12.25 17.47
CA TYR A 60 15.58 11.80 18.78
C TYR A 60 17.10 11.81 18.86
N GLU A 61 17.80 11.43 17.79
CA GLU A 61 19.26 11.45 17.77
C GLU A 61 19.79 12.87 17.92
N ARG A 62 19.06 13.87 17.40
CA ARG A 62 19.41 15.28 17.60
C ARG A 62 19.10 15.75 19.02
N SER A 63 17.94 15.41 19.59
CA SER A 63 17.57 15.84 20.94
C SER A 63 18.50 15.26 22.02
N SER A 64 18.93 14.01 21.85
CA SER A 64 19.89 13.33 22.74
C SER A 64 21.33 13.84 22.57
N SER A 65 21.72 14.24 21.35
CA SER A 65 23.06 14.81 21.09
C SER A 65 23.33 16.20 21.67
N SER A 66 22.34 16.85 22.30
CA SER A 66 22.50 18.18 22.89
C SER A 66 23.49 18.22 24.07
N TYR A 67 23.86 17.05 24.63
CA TYR A 67 24.74 16.92 25.79
C TYR A 67 26.21 16.64 25.46
N ASP A 68 26.53 16.21 24.23
CA ASP A 68 27.91 15.96 23.80
C ASP A 68 28.27 16.80 22.57
N PRO A 69 29.42 17.48 22.54
CA PRO A 69 29.88 18.21 21.36
C PRO A 69 30.27 17.23 20.26
N ILE A 70 29.28 16.75 19.51
CA ILE A 70 29.51 15.92 18.32
C ILE A 70 30.32 16.75 17.31
N SER A 71 31.50 16.23 16.95
CA SER A 71 32.36 16.78 15.91
C SER A 71 31.57 17.06 14.62
N SER A 72 31.86 18.17 13.95
CA SER A 72 31.26 18.51 12.64
C SER A 72 31.41 17.38 11.62
N LYS A 73 32.47 16.57 11.73
CA LYS A 73 32.70 15.38 10.90
C LYS A 73 31.68 14.27 11.17
N ASP A 74 31.35 14.00 12.44
CA ASP A 74 30.42 12.94 12.81
C ASP A 74 28.98 13.29 12.42
N LYS A 75 28.61 14.58 12.49
CA LYS A 75 27.31 15.06 11.98
C LYS A 75 27.17 14.84 10.48
N LEU A 76 28.22 15.13 9.70
CA LEU A 76 28.23 14.90 8.25
C LEU A 76 28.13 13.41 7.90
N ILE A 77 28.85 12.53 8.62
CA ILE A 77 28.80 11.08 8.39
C ILE A 77 27.39 10.53 8.69
N LYS A 78 26.78 10.96 9.80
CA LYS A 78 25.41 10.55 10.16
C LYS A 78 24.40 11.00 9.11
N ARG A 79 24.52 12.24 8.61
CA ARG A 79 23.66 12.76 7.54
C ARG A 79 23.82 11.96 6.24
N GLN A 80 25.05 11.68 5.81
CA GLN A 80 25.29 10.84 4.63
C GLN A 80 24.70 9.43 4.81
N GLY A 81 24.86 8.84 6.01
CA GLY A 81 24.26 7.55 6.34
C GLY A 81 22.73 7.57 6.28
N PHE A 82 22.10 8.65 6.74
CA PHE A 82 20.66 8.85 6.64
C PHE A 82 20.22 8.97 5.18
N ASP A 83 20.86 9.82 4.38
CA ASP A 83 20.53 10.03 2.97
C ASP A 83 20.65 8.73 2.16
N ILE A 84 21.71 7.94 2.39
CA ILE A 84 21.91 6.64 1.74
C ILE A 84 20.79 5.66 2.13
N LYS A 85 20.47 5.55 3.42
CA LYS A 85 19.38 4.69 3.90
C LYS A 85 18.04 5.10 3.31
N PHE A 86 17.75 6.40 3.30
CA PHE A 86 16.55 6.93 2.69
C PHE A 86 16.47 6.58 1.21
N HIS A 87 17.52 6.86 0.44
CA HIS A 87 17.53 6.57 -1.00
C HIS A 87 17.37 5.07 -1.31
N ALA A 88 18.02 4.19 -0.56
CA ALA A 88 17.88 2.75 -0.72
C ALA A 88 16.42 2.31 -0.49
N LYS A 89 15.81 2.74 0.62
CA LYS A 89 14.40 2.43 0.93
C LYS A 89 13.44 3.07 -0.08
N TYR A 90 13.74 4.27 -0.55
CA TYR A 90 12.92 4.98 -1.53
C TYR A 90 12.91 4.26 -2.88
N GLN A 91 14.05 3.74 -3.35
CA GLN A 91 14.09 2.91 -4.57
C GLN A 91 13.32 1.60 -4.41
N LEU A 92 13.41 0.98 -3.23
CA LEU A 92 12.62 -0.21 -2.93
C LEU A 92 11.12 0.10 -2.93
N LEU A 93 10.70 1.23 -2.34
CA LEU A 93 9.32 1.71 -2.39
C LEU A 93 8.87 1.89 -3.85
N LYS A 94 9.64 2.60 -4.69
CA LYS A 94 9.29 2.79 -6.12
C LYS A 94 9.12 1.46 -6.83
N THR A 95 9.96 0.47 -6.54
CA THR A 95 9.87 -0.86 -7.14
C THR A 95 8.58 -1.58 -6.73
N LYS A 96 8.19 -1.51 -5.46
CA LYS A 96 6.92 -2.09 -4.97
C LYS A 96 5.70 -1.36 -5.54
N LEU A 97 5.75 -0.04 -5.65
CA LEU A 97 4.70 0.75 -6.28
C LEU A 97 4.56 0.43 -7.77
N ALA A 98 5.66 0.18 -8.49
CA ALA A 98 5.59 -0.28 -9.87
C ALA A 98 4.89 -1.65 -9.99
N GLN A 99 5.15 -2.58 -9.06
CA GLN A 99 4.43 -3.86 -9.01
C GLN A 99 2.92 -3.66 -8.79
N LEU A 100 2.55 -2.78 -7.87
CA LEU A 100 1.15 -2.44 -7.61
C LEU A 100 0.47 -1.74 -8.80
N GLN A 101 1.22 -0.93 -9.55
CA GLN A 101 0.73 -0.28 -10.76
C GLN A 101 0.35 -1.29 -11.84
N THR A 102 1.07 -2.42 -11.96
CA THR A 102 0.66 -3.52 -12.87
C THR A 102 -0.69 -4.15 -12.50
N ARG A 103 -1.11 -4.00 -11.24
CA ARG A 103 -2.42 -4.44 -10.72
C ARG A 103 -3.47 -3.33 -10.74
N GLY A 104 -3.19 -2.20 -11.38
CA GLY A 104 -4.10 -1.06 -11.48
C GLY A 104 -4.16 -0.19 -10.21
N ILE A 105 -3.22 -0.34 -9.28
CA ILE A 105 -3.11 0.48 -8.08
C ILE A 105 -1.97 1.48 -8.32
N SER A 106 -2.33 2.69 -8.76
CA SER A 106 -1.36 3.75 -9.05
C SER A 106 -1.36 4.79 -7.94
N ILE A 107 -0.16 5.20 -7.52
CA ILE A 107 0.03 6.38 -6.67
C ILE A 107 0.49 7.54 -7.56
N PRO A 108 -0.09 8.74 -7.39
CA PRO A 108 0.36 9.94 -8.08
C PRO A 108 1.83 10.29 -7.78
N GLU A 109 2.61 10.64 -8.80
CA GLU A 109 4.05 10.92 -8.67
C GLU A 109 4.31 12.19 -7.81
N ASP A 110 3.39 13.15 -7.78
CA ASP A 110 3.45 14.32 -6.91
C ASP A 110 3.62 13.95 -5.44
N LYS A 111 2.93 12.90 -4.96
CA LYS A 111 3.06 12.41 -3.58
C LYS A 111 4.44 11.81 -3.32
N LEU A 112 5.02 11.14 -4.31
CA LEU A 112 6.37 10.58 -4.21
C LEU A 112 7.44 11.67 -4.21
N VAL A 113 7.23 12.73 -4.99
CA VAL A 113 8.08 13.93 -4.99
C VAL A 113 7.98 14.65 -3.65
N GLU A 114 6.77 14.83 -3.08
CA GLU A 114 6.59 15.40 -1.74
C GLU A 114 7.38 14.62 -0.68
N LEU A 115 7.29 13.29 -0.68
CA LEU A 115 8.04 12.44 0.23
C LEU A 115 9.55 12.62 0.04
N ARG A 116 10.04 12.56 -1.21
CA ARG A 116 11.46 12.77 -1.50
C ARG A 116 11.93 14.12 -0.97
N MET A 117 11.20 15.18 -1.29
CA MET A 117 11.56 16.53 -0.87
C MET A 117 11.59 16.67 0.65
N ALA A 118 10.65 16.07 1.37
CA ALA A 118 10.60 16.11 2.83
C ALA A 118 11.83 15.49 3.49
N PHE A 119 12.38 14.43 2.91
CA PHE A 119 13.54 13.71 3.46
C PHE A 119 14.89 14.18 2.92
N THR A 120 14.95 14.85 1.75
CA THR A 120 16.23 15.27 1.15
C THR A 120 16.53 16.77 1.26
N THR A 121 15.51 17.62 1.39
CA THR A 121 15.69 19.08 1.24
C THR A 121 15.93 19.79 2.58
N SER A 122 15.43 19.23 3.67
CA SER A 122 15.60 19.75 5.02
C SER A 122 16.07 18.64 5.96
N GLU A 123 17.02 18.96 6.84
CA GLU A 123 17.33 18.06 7.96
C GLU A 123 16.07 17.89 8.81
N ILE A 124 15.77 16.65 9.22
CA ILE A 124 14.69 16.36 10.18
C ILE A 124 15.23 16.64 11.58
N ASP A 125 15.49 17.91 11.85
CA ASP A 125 16.11 18.43 13.06
C ASP A 125 15.12 19.20 13.94
N ASN A 126 13.92 19.46 13.45
CA ASN A 126 12.90 20.22 14.15
C ASN A 126 11.51 19.59 13.96
N ILE A 127 10.58 19.96 14.86
CA ILE A 127 9.22 19.41 14.88
C ILE A 127 8.48 19.68 13.55
N LYS A 128 8.77 20.81 12.89
CA LYS A 128 8.12 21.18 11.63
C LYS A 128 8.60 20.29 10.48
N SER A 129 9.90 20.06 10.31
CA SER A 129 10.42 19.15 9.27
C SER A 129 10.01 17.71 9.53
N TYR A 130 9.98 17.28 10.79
CA TYR A 130 9.43 15.98 11.19
C TYR A 130 7.95 15.83 10.80
N SER A 131 7.12 16.83 11.12
CA SER A 131 5.69 16.80 10.77
C SER A 131 5.48 16.78 9.25
N ILE A 132 6.30 17.49 8.47
CA ILE A 132 6.23 17.46 7.01
C ILE A 132 6.55 16.05 6.48
N ALA A 133 7.60 15.41 7.00
CA ALA A 133 7.98 14.05 6.63
C ALA A 133 6.88 13.03 6.96
N LEU A 134 6.32 13.08 8.18
CA LEU A 134 5.20 12.22 8.57
C LEU A 134 3.98 12.42 7.69
N ASN A 135 3.56 13.67 7.48
CA ASN A 135 2.39 13.98 6.66
C ASN A 135 2.57 13.48 5.22
N ALA A 136 3.77 13.57 4.65
CA ALA A 136 4.06 13.04 3.33
C ALA A 136 3.94 11.50 3.29
N SER A 137 4.48 10.81 4.31
CA SER A 137 4.34 9.36 4.46
C SER A 137 2.87 8.93 4.62
N ASP A 138 2.10 9.62 5.46
CA ASP A 138 0.69 9.34 5.73
C ASP A 138 -0.18 9.54 4.48
N ARG A 139 0.09 10.60 3.70
CA ARG A 139 -0.62 10.85 2.43
C ARG A 139 -0.43 9.73 1.42
N ILE A 140 0.76 9.12 1.37
CA ILE A 140 1.03 7.97 0.50
C ILE A 140 0.26 6.75 0.99
N GLU A 141 0.26 6.48 2.29
CA GLU A 141 -0.48 5.34 2.85
C GLU A 141 -1.99 5.46 2.59
N VAL A 142 -2.57 6.64 2.85
CA VAL A 142 -3.99 6.89 2.59
C VAL A 142 -4.32 6.74 1.11
N GLU A 143 -3.47 7.26 0.22
CA GLU A 143 -3.66 7.11 -1.23
C GLU A 143 -3.56 5.66 -1.66
N LEU A 144 -2.62 4.90 -1.11
CA LEU A 144 -2.42 3.49 -1.40
C LEU A 144 -3.70 2.70 -1.09
N TYR A 145 -4.29 2.92 0.08
CA TYR A 145 -5.57 2.30 0.45
C TYR A 145 -6.74 2.79 -0.42
N SER A 146 -6.79 4.09 -0.72
CA SER A 146 -7.83 4.66 -1.58
C SER A 146 -7.76 4.11 -3.02
N ALA A 147 -6.55 4.02 -3.59
CA ALA A 147 -6.30 3.41 -4.89
C ALA A 147 -6.69 1.93 -4.90
N PHE A 148 -6.36 1.17 -3.83
CA PHE A 148 -6.77 -0.21 -3.71
C PHE A 148 -8.30 -0.38 -3.68
N GLU A 149 -9.02 0.39 -2.86
CA GLU A 149 -10.49 0.30 -2.78
C GLU A 149 -11.18 0.77 -4.06
N ARG A 150 -10.59 1.72 -4.82
CA ARG A 150 -11.07 2.09 -6.17
C ARG A 150 -10.97 0.93 -7.15
N THR A 151 -9.86 0.20 -7.13
CA THR A 151 -9.61 -0.92 -8.05
C THR A 151 -10.36 -2.20 -7.64
N TYR A 152 -10.48 -2.44 -6.33
CA TYR A 152 -11.10 -3.63 -5.75
C TYR A 152 -12.17 -3.27 -4.70
N PRO A 153 -13.29 -2.65 -5.13
CA PRO A 153 -14.34 -2.24 -4.21
C PRO A 153 -14.88 -3.45 -3.45
N LYS A 154 -15.10 -3.28 -2.14
CA LYS A 154 -15.84 -4.28 -1.36
C LYS A 154 -17.17 -4.53 -2.04
N SER A 155 -17.49 -5.80 -2.34
CA SER A 155 -18.78 -6.11 -2.94
C SER A 155 -19.90 -5.74 -1.95
N GLU A 156 -20.62 -4.64 -2.20
CA GLU A 156 -21.90 -4.37 -1.58
C GLU A 156 -22.88 -5.46 -2.03
N SER A 157 -22.88 -6.61 -1.38
CA SER A 157 -23.76 -7.72 -1.78
C SER A 157 -24.88 -8.04 -0.79
N TRP A 158 -25.10 -7.22 0.25
CA TRP A 158 -26.17 -7.51 1.23
C TRP A 158 -27.01 -6.34 1.77
N VAL A 159 -26.67 -5.05 1.51
CA VAL A 159 -27.43 -3.94 2.12
C VAL A 159 -28.59 -3.43 1.26
N LYS A 160 -28.60 -3.66 -0.06
CA LYS A 160 -29.61 -3.08 -0.98
C LYS A 160 -30.73 -4.03 -1.42
N LYS A 161 -30.92 -5.18 -0.75
CA LYS A 161 -32.00 -6.12 -1.12
C LYS A 161 -33.14 -6.24 -0.10
N TYR A 162 -33.11 -5.43 0.96
CA TYR A 162 -34.15 -5.40 2.01
C TYR A 162 -34.51 -3.97 2.46
N LEU A 163 -34.23 -2.97 1.63
CA LEU A 163 -34.83 -1.63 1.68
C LEU A 163 -35.58 -1.42 0.38
#